data_AF-A0A7W1N6H7-F1
#
_entry.id   AF-A0A7W1N6H7-F1
#
_cell.length_a   1.000
_cell.length_b   1.000
_cell.length_c   1.000
_cell.angle_alpha   90.00
_cell.angle_beta   90.00
_cell.angle_gamma   90.00
#
_symmetry.space_group_name_H-M   'P 1'
#
loop_
_entity.id
_entity.type
_entity.pdbx_description
1 polymer ?
#
loop_
_entity_poly.entity_id
_entity_poly.type
_entity_poly.pdbx_seq_one_letter_code
_entity_poly.pdbx_strand_id
1 'polypeptide(L)' 'MTLTFKKPSRLQASARKAAEKMGAGDEKRIVADVPEHIHRQLRVRCLERGVLVRDYILELLAKEGIS' A
#
# COMPACT_ATOMS: atom_id res chain seq x y z
N MET A 1 -40.15 -13.88 -1.58
CA MET A 1 -38.92 -13.79 -2.39
C MET A 1 -38.15 -12.55 -1.89
N THR A 2 -36.96 -12.75 -1.27
CA THR A 2 -35.63 -12.33 -1.80
C THR A 2 -35.28 -10.87 -1.40
N LEU A 3 -34.08 -10.41 -1.01
CA LEU A 3 -32.69 -10.90 -1.00
C LEU A 3 -31.95 -10.33 0.22
N THR A 4 -31.25 -11.15 1.01
CA THR A 4 -30.29 -10.68 2.02
C THR A 4 -28.92 -10.46 1.36
N PHE A 5 -28.47 -9.21 1.27
CA PHE A 5 -27.13 -8.86 0.75
C PHE A 5 -26.04 -9.34 1.72
N LYS A 6 -25.53 -10.54 1.49
CA LYS A 6 -24.35 -11.08 2.18
C LYS A 6 -23.09 -10.43 1.58
N LYS A 7 -22.45 -9.56 2.36
CA LYS A 7 -21.19 -8.85 1.98
C LYS A 7 -20.15 -9.86 1.45
N PRO A 8 -19.45 -9.57 0.34
CA PRO A 8 -18.43 -10.46 -0.21
C PRO A 8 -17.17 -10.41 0.67
N SER A 9 -17.07 -11.34 1.62
CA SER A 9 -15.92 -11.54 2.51
C SER A 9 -14.65 -12.05 1.80
N ARG A 10 -14.68 -12.25 0.48
CA ARG A 10 -13.56 -12.81 -0.30
C ARG A 10 -12.48 -11.79 -0.69
N LEU A 11 -12.79 -10.50 -0.78
CA LEU A 11 -11.80 -9.47 -1.14
C LEU A 11 -10.81 -9.13 -0.02
N GLN A 12 -11.16 -9.37 1.25
CA GLN A 12 -10.23 -9.19 2.38
C GLN A 12 -9.18 -10.31 2.49
N ALA A 13 -9.46 -11.49 1.95
CA ALA A 13 -8.57 -12.65 2.09
C ALA A 13 -7.32 -12.56 1.18
N SER A 14 -7.44 -11.94 0.00
CA SER A 14 -6.32 -11.75 -0.93
C SER A 14 -5.32 -10.69 -0.42
N ALA A 15 -5.81 -9.63 0.22
CA ALA A 15 -4.94 -8.61 0.83
C ALA A 15 -4.11 -9.16 2.00
N ARG A 16 -4.68 -10.08 2.80
CA ARG A 16 -3.96 -10.70 3.93
C ARG A 16 -2.86 -11.67 3.47
N LYS A 17 -3.10 -12.46 2.42
CA LYS A 17 -2.10 -13.41 1.90
C LYS A 17 -0.90 -12.74 1.21
N ALA A 18 -1.08 -11.56 0.62
CA ALA A 18 0.04 -10.78 0.07
C ALA A 18 0.95 -10.22 1.19
N ALA A 19 0.41 -10.00 2.39
CA ALA A 19 1.16 -9.51 3.54
C ALA A 19 1.97 -10.60 4.28
N GLU A 20 1.65 -11.87 4.11
CA GLU A 20 2.38 -12.99 4.75
C GLU A 20 3.65 -13.41 3.99
N LYS A 21 3.75 -13.12 2.68
CA LYS A 21 4.95 -13.48 1.89
C LYS A 21 6.11 -12.48 2.01
N MET A 22 5.89 -11.30 2.60
CA MET A 22 6.92 -10.30 2.89
C MET A 22 7.31 -10.32 4.39
N GLY A 23 7.43 -11.53 4.93
CA GLY A 23 7.75 -11.79 6.35
C GLY A 23 9.13 -12.42 6.53
N ALA A 24 10.08 -12.15 5.63
CA ALA A 24 11.47 -12.54 5.81
C ALA A 24 12.21 -11.44 6.59
N GLY A 25 12.39 -11.66 7.89
CA GLY A 25 13.52 -11.13 8.67
C GLY A 25 13.50 -9.68 9.13
N ASP A 26 13.51 -8.71 8.23
CA ASP A 26 14.06 -7.36 8.55
C ASP A 26 13.17 -6.17 8.16
N GLU A 27 11.99 -6.40 7.58
CA GLU A 27 11.13 -5.31 7.13
C GLU A 27 10.25 -4.76 8.27
N LYS A 28 10.58 -3.56 8.78
CA LYS A 28 9.72 -2.81 9.70
C LYS A 28 8.58 -2.14 8.94
N ARG A 29 7.34 -2.34 9.43
CA ARG A 29 6.15 -1.67 8.88
C ARG A 29 5.95 -0.33 9.57
N ILE A 30 5.87 0.74 8.77
CA ILE A 30 5.54 2.09 9.25
C ILE A 30 4.14 2.42 8.73
N VAL A 31 3.24 2.80 9.64
CA VAL A 31 1.93 3.36 9.30
C VAL A 31 2.05 4.87 9.50
N ALA A 32 1.84 5.63 8.44
CA ALA A 32 1.89 7.08 8.46
C ALA A 32 0.57 7.66 7.97
N ASP A 33 0.00 8.58 8.75
CA ASP A 33 -1.16 9.34 8.33
C ASP A 33 -0.73 10.47 7.40
N VAL A 34 -1.32 10.50 6.21
CA VAL A 34 -0.97 11.47 5.17
C VAL A 34 -2.24 12.21 4.75
N PRO A 35 -2.21 13.55 4.65
CA PRO A 35 -3.31 14.31 4.09
C PRO A 35 -3.71 13.80 2.71
N GLU A 36 -5.03 13.77 2.43
CA GLU A 36 -5.59 13.18 1.21
C GLU A 36 -5.01 13.80 -0.07
N HIS A 37 -4.82 15.12 -0.08
CA HIS A 37 -4.27 15.84 -1.23
C HIS A 37 -2.83 15.38 -1.55
N ILE A 38 -2.01 15.12 -0.54
CA ILE A 38 -0.63 14.62 -0.71
C ILE A 38 -0.66 13.18 -1.21
N HIS A 39 -1.48 12.32 -0.60
CA HIS A 39 -1.62 10.94 -1.04
C HIS A 39 -2.09 10.84 -2.51
N ARG A 40 -3.01 11.71 -2.94
CA ARG A 40 -3.46 11.80 -4.33
C ARG A 40 -2.33 12.21 -5.27
N GLN A 41 -1.56 13.24 -4.91
CA GLN A 41 -0.41 13.67 -5.73
C GLN A 41 0.65 12.58 -5.85
N LEU A 42 0.96 11.88 -4.75
CA LEU A 42 1.87 10.74 -4.75
C LEU A 42 1.41 9.65 -5.71
N ARG A 43 0.12 9.28 -5.68
CA ARG A 43 -0.43 8.26 -6.59
C ARG A 43 -0.29 8.65 -8.06
N VAL A 44 -0.54 9.92 -8.42
CA VAL A 44 -0.39 10.39 -9.80
C VAL A 44 1.08 10.25 -10.25
N ARG A 45 2.03 10.69 -9.43
CA ARG A 45 3.47 10.56 -9.74
C ARG A 45 3.93 9.11 -9.86
N CYS A 46 3.37 8.21 -9.05
CA CYS A 46 3.66 6.77 -9.14
C CYS A 46 3.11 6.18 -10.45
N LEU A 47 1.91 6.58 -10.86
CA LEU A 47 1.30 6.15 -12.13
C LEU A 47 2.11 6.62 -13.35
N GLU A 48 2.55 7.88 -13.35
CA GLU A 48 3.38 8.44 -14.44
C GLU A 48 4.69 7.67 -14.64
N ARG A 49 5.26 7.14 -13.55
CA ARG A 49 6.52 6.38 -13.55
C ARG A 49 6.33 4.88 -13.68
N GLY A 50 5.10 4.37 -13.58
CA GLY A 50 4.81 2.94 -13.59
C GLY A 50 5.37 2.17 -12.38
N VAL A 51 5.61 2.84 -11.25
CA VAL A 51 6.18 2.24 -10.03
C VAL A 51 5.14 2.12 -8.93
N LEU A 52 5.37 1.21 -7.97
CA LEU A 52 4.52 1.11 -6.79
C LEU A 52 4.79 2.28 -5.83
N VAL A 53 3.75 2.68 -5.11
CA VAL A 53 3.84 3.74 -4.08
C VAL A 53 4.89 3.38 -3.02
N ARG A 54 5.00 2.10 -2.66
CA ARG A 54 6.03 1.61 -1.73
C ARG A 54 7.43 1.94 -2.24
N ASP A 55 7.75 1.52 -3.46
CA ASP A 55 9.08 1.67 -4.04
C ASP A 55 9.42 3.16 -4.20
N TYR A 56 8.43 3.96 -4.60
CA TYR A 56 8.58 5.42 -4.69
C TYR A 56 8.88 6.07 -3.32
N ILE A 57 8.22 5.64 -2.25
CA ILE A 57 8.50 6.13 -0.89
C ILE A 57 9.90 5.69 -0.43
N LEU A 58 10.30 4.45 -0.71
CA LEU A 58 11.64 3.95 -0.39
C LEU A 58 12.73 4.74 -1.13
N GLU A 59 12.53 5.04 -2.42
CA GLU A 59 13.43 5.91 -3.18
C GLU A 59 13.52 7.33 -2.59
N LEU A 60 12.40 7.88 -2.12
CA LEU A 60 12.38 9.19 -1.47
C LEU A 60 13.15 9.16 -0.15
N LEU A 61 12.91 8.16 0.70
CA LEU A 61 13.61 8.00 1.97
C LEU A 61 15.11 7.80 1.78
N ALA A 62 15.50 7.00 0.78
CA ALA A 62 16.90 6.78 0.42
C ALA A 62 17.59 8.08 -0.03
N LYS A 63 16.88 8.96 -0.77
CA LYS A 63 17.39 10.29 -1.15
C LYS A 63 17.56 11.23 0.03
N GLU A 64 16.71 11.11 1.05
CA GLU A 64 16.83 11.87 2.30
C GLU A 64 17.89 11.29 3.26
N GLY A 65 18.59 10.21 2.85
CA GLY A 65 19.65 9.58 3.63
C GLY A 65 19.16 8.60 4.70
N ILE A 66 17.88 8.21 4.65
CA ILE A 66 17.32 7.18 5.52
C ILE A 66 17.44 5.85 4.76
N SER A 67 18.45 5.05 5.10
CA SER A 67 18.77 3.73 4.52
C SER A 67 18.59 2.61 5.53
#